data_AF-A0A1G4MKD5-F1
#
_entry.id   AF-A0A1G4MKD5-F1
#
_cell.length_a   1.000
_cell.length_b   1.000
_cell.length_c   1.000
_cell.angle_alpha   90.00
_cell.angle_beta   90.00
_cell.angle_gamma   90.00
#
_symmetry.space_group_name_H-M   'P 1'
#
loop_
_entity.id
_entity.type
_entity.pdbx_description
1 polymer ?
#
loop_
_entity_poly.entity_id
_entity_poly.type
_entity_poly.pdbx_seq_one_letter_code
_entity_poly.pdbx_strand_id
1 'polypeptide(L)'
;MDATQEQKQYKIQLLLHINSVLLARINQMNNTPSQFPAEQQQNITSQYLKRVHANLQCISQINQNQPSCKPAILEPPQLPVQQPAQDILAKLYLLMSRVFEVW
;
A
#
# COMPACT_ATOMS: atom_id res chain seq x y z
N MET A 1 -4.89 -3.04 -27.41
CA MET A 1 -4.06 -3.87 -26.52
C MET A 1 -4.96 -4.96 -25.96
N ASP A 2 -4.40 -6.09 -25.50
CA ASP A 2 -5.18 -7.15 -24.83
C ASP A 2 -5.73 -6.59 -23.49
N ALA A 3 -7.04 -6.66 -23.28
CA ALA A 3 -7.70 -6.15 -22.08
C ALA A 3 -7.10 -6.75 -20.78
N THR A 4 -6.58 -7.98 -20.87
CA THR A 4 -5.90 -8.67 -19.76
C THR A 4 -4.58 -7.98 -19.39
N GLN A 5 -3.86 -7.46 -20.37
CA GLN A 5 -2.59 -6.76 -20.16
C GLN A 5 -2.82 -5.39 -19.53
N GLU A 6 -3.87 -4.68 -19.94
CA GLU A 6 -4.27 -3.40 -19.33
C GLU A 6 -4.67 -3.58 -17.86
N GLN A 7 -5.42 -4.64 -17.53
CA GLN A 7 -5.78 -4.96 -16.14
C GLN A 7 -4.56 -5.24 -15.26
N LYS A 8 -3.59 -6.04 -15.76
CA LYS A 8 -2.33 -6.30 -15.05
C LYS A 8 -1.55 -5.01 -14.80
N GLN A 9 -1.42 -4.18 -15.84
CA GLN A 9 -0.73 -2.89 -15.76
C GLN A 9 -1.38 -1.99 -14.70
N TYR A 10 -2.71 -1.90 -14.69
CA TYR A 10 -3.44 -1.09 -13.73
C TYR A 10 -3.26 -1.60 -12.28
N LYS A 11 -3.38 -2.91 -12.05
CA LYS A 11 -3.11 -3.53 -10.74
C LYS A 11 -1.70 -3.19 -10.25
N ILE A 12 -0.68 -3.29 -11.11
CA ILE A 12 0.71 -2.94 -10.78
C ILE A 12 0.84 -1.45 -10.46
N GLN A 13 0.27 -0.57 -11.28
CA GLN A 13 0.33 0.88 -11.06
C GLN A 13 -0.32 1.29 -9.74
N LEU A 14 -1.46 0.70 -9.39
CA LEU A 14 -2.14 0.96 -8.13
C LEU A 14 -1.28 0.53 -6.92
N LEU A 15 -0.69 -0.66 -6.96
CA LEU A 15 0.20 -1.13 -5.90
C LEU A 15 1.45 -0.26 -5.75
N LEU A 16 2.07 0.16 -6.86
CA LEU A 16 3.21 1.07 -6.84
C LEU A 16 2.83 2.45 -6.29
N HIS A 17 1.67 2.98 -6.65
CA HIS A 17 1.19 4.25 -6.11
C HIS A 17 0.98 4.19 -4.59
N ILE A 18 0.37 3.11 -4.09
CA ILE A 18 0.23 2.88 -2.65
C ILE A 18 1.62 2.83 -1.98
N ASN A 19 2.60 2.15 -2.58
CA ASN A 19 3.96 2.11 -2.06
C ASN A 19 4.61 3.49 -1.98
N SER A 20 4.45 4.32 -3.01
CA SER A 20 4.96 5.70 -3.01
C SER A 20 4.36 6.52 -1.87
N VAL A 21 3.06 6.41 -1.62
CA VAL A 21 2.40 7.11 -0.50
C VAL A 21 2.91 6.61 0.85
N LEU A 22 3.09 5.30 1.04
CA LEU A 22 3.62 4.73 2.28
C LEU A 22 5.06 5.20 2.55
N LEU A 23 5.93 5.15 1.55
CA LEU A 23 7.33 5.58 1.66
C LEU A 23 7.46 7.08 1.93
N ALA A 24 6.63 7.91 1.27
CA ALA A 24 6.59 9.34 1.53
C ALA A 24 6.26 9.64 3.01
N ARG A 25 5.34 8.87 3.63
CA ARG A 25 5.02 9.02 5.05
C ARG A 25 6.14 8.60 5.97
N ILE A 26 6.82 7.49 5.67
CA ILE A 26 8.00 7.06 6.43
C ILE A 26 9.05 8.18 6.41
N ASN A 27 9.31 8.76 5.24
CA ASN A 27 10.27 9.85 5.09
C ASN A 27 9.83 11.10 5.86
N GLN A 28 8.54 11.47 5.83
CA GLN A 28 8.04 12.61 6.61
C GLN A 28 8.19 12.38 8.11
N MET A 29 7.85 11.19 8.62
CA MET A 29 7.99 10.86 10.03
C MET A 29 9.45 10.90 10.48
N ASN A 30 10.39 10.44 9.65
CA ASN A 30 11.81 10.45 9.99
C ASN A 30 12.45 11.85 9.96
N ASN A 31 11.91 12.78 9.15
CA ASN A 31 12.46 14.13 8.99
C ASN A 31 11.77 15.21 9.86
N THR A 32 10.66 14.89 10.51
CA THR A 32 9.90 15.83 11.35
C THR A 32 10.12 15.47 12.82
N PRO A 33 10.35 16.45 13.73
CA PRO A 33 10.42 16.17 15.17
C PRO A 33 9.16 15.41 15.62
N SER A 34 9.37 14.24 16.22
CA SER A 34 8.35 13.22 16.42
C SER A 34 7.16 13.73 17.24
N GLN A 35 5.95 13.68 16.66
CA GLN A 35 4.69 13.85 17.42
C GLN A 35 4.37 12.65 18.32
N PHE A 36 5.08 11.53 18.11
CA PHE A 36 4.87 10.25 18.80
C PHE A 36 6.15 9.81 19.51
N PRO A 37 6.06 9.01 20.59
CA PRO A 37 7.21 8.32 21.17
C PRO A 37 7.96 7.47 20.15
N ALA A 38 9.27 7.30 20.33
CA ALA A 38 10.14 6.58 19.40
C ALA A 38 9.67 5.15 19.09
N GLU A 39 9.21 4.40 20.10
CA GLU A 39 8.66 3.04 19.90
C GLU A 39 7.40 3.04 19.04
N GLN A 40 6.53 4.04 19.21
CA GLN A 40 5.30 4.15 18.43
C GLN A 40 5.62 4.50 16.97
N GLN A 41 6.58 5.40 16.75
CA GLN A 41 7.09 5.73 15.42
C GLN A 41 7.71 4.50 14.73
N GLN A 42 8.53 3.72 15.43
CA GLN A 42 9.10 2.48 14.89
C GLN A 42 8.02 1.45 14.52
N ASN A 43 6.99 1.29 15.37
CA ASN A 43 5.87 0.41 15.08
C ASN A 43 5.10 0.84 13.83
N ILE A 44 4.81 2.13 13.68
CA ILE A 44 4.12 2.66 12.49
C ILE A 44 4.96 2.45 11.23
N THR A 45 6.27 2.76 11.28
CA THR A 45 7.20 2.53 10.18
C THR A 45 7.24 1.06 9.78
N SER A 46 7.32 0.15 10.76
CA SER A 46 7.28 -1.29 10.52
C SER A 46 5.98 -1.72 9.82
N GLN A 47 4.83 -1.20 10.25
CA GLN A 47 3.55 -1.49 9.61
C GLN A 47 3.46 -1.01 8.16
N TYR A 48 4.03 0.15 7.85
CA TYR A 48 4.10 0.66 6.47
C TYR A 48 5.04 -0.18 5.60
N LEU A 49 6.23 -0.54 6.11
CA LEU A 49 7.19 -1.37 5.38
C LEU A 49 6.65 -2.77 5.08
N LYS A 50 5.94 -3.40 6.04
CA LYS A 50 5.27 -4.70 5.81
C LYS A 50 4.29 -4.64 4.64
N ARG A 51 3.55 -3.53 4.49
CA ARG A 51 2.63 -3.31 3.37
C ARG A 51 3.35 -3.09 2.06
N VAL A 52 4.44 -2.31 2.06
CA VAL A 52 5.29 -2.16 0.86
C VAL A 52 5.80 -3.51 0.39
N HIS A 53 6.28 -4.34 1.31
CA HIS A 53 6.76 -5.69 0.99
C HIS A 53 5.63 -6.57 0.41
N ALA A 54 4.46 -6.59 1.03
CA ALA A 54 3.30 -7.35 0.54
C ALA A 54 2.88 -6.93 -0.88
N ASN A 55 2.89 -5.62 -1.17
CA ASN A 55 2.56 -5.09 -2.49
C ASN A 55 3.62 -5.47 -3.53
N LEU A 56 4.91 -5.39 -3.20
CA LEU A 56 6.00 -5.80 -4.09
C LEU A 56 5.96 -7.30 -4.40
N GLN A 57 5.66 -8.12 -3.39
CA GLN A 57 5.46 -9.56 -3.58
C GLN A 57 4.29 -9.83 -4.54
N CYS A 58 3.18 -9.12 -4.39
CA CYS A 58 2.04 -9.22 -5.30
C CYS A 58 2.42 -8.81 -6.74
N ILE A 59 3.11 -7.68 -6.92
CA ILE A 59 3.62 -7.26 -8.24
C ILE A 59 4.47 -8.35 -8.89
N SER A 60 5.39 -8.97 -8.13
CA SER A 60 6.21 -10.08 -8.62
C SER A 60 5.37 -11.25 -9.10
N GLN A 61 4.30 -11.60 -8.38
CA GLN A 61 3.36 -12.65 -8.77
C GLN A 61 2.56 -12.28 -10.02
N ILE A 62 2.09 -11.04 -10.16
CA ILE A 62 1.40 -10.56 -11.37
C ILE A 62 2.32 -10.71 -12.59
N ASN A 63 3.57 -10.30 -12.47
CA ASN A 63 4.57 -10.40 -13.54
C ASN A 63 4.91 -11.85 -13.92
N GLN A 64 4.75 -12.78 -12.97
CA GLN A 64 4.86 -14.23 -13.20
C GLN A 64 3.57 -14.86 -13.75
N ASN A 65 2.60 -14.05 -14.21
CA ASN A 65 1.32 -14.48 -14.75
C ASN A 65 0.48 -15.33 -13.76
N GLN A 66 0.51 -14.98 -12.47
CA GLN A 66 -0.42 -15.51 -11.47
C GLN A 66 -1.63 -14.56 -11.35
N PRO A 67 -2.74 -14.79 -12.09
CA PRO A 67 -3.84 -13.82 -12.19
C PRO A 67 -4.67 -13.67 -10.91
N SER A 68 -4.66 -14.69 -10.04
CA SER A 68 -5.42 -14.74 -8.79
C SER A 68 -4.65 -14.20 -7.59
N CYS A 69 -3.44 -13.67 -7.79
CA CYS A 69 -2.67 -13.14 -6.67
C CYS A 69 -3.31 -11.87 -6.11
N LYS A 70 -3.26 -11.75 -4.78
CA LYS A 70 -3.72 -10.58 -4.05
C LYS A 70 -2.63 -10.16 -3.07
N PRO A 71 -2.51 -8.87 -2.75
CA PRO A 71 -1.61 -8.43 -1.67
C PRO A 71 -1.99 -9.14 -0.37
N ALA A 72 -0.99 -9.62 0.37
CA ALA A 72 -1.22 -10.29 1.65
C ALA A 72 -1.85 -9.37 2.71
N ILE A 73 -1.76 -8.05 2.52
CA ILE A 73 -2.35 -7.04 3.40
C ILE A 73 -3.27 -6.16 2.56
N LEU A 74 -4.57 -6.41 2.66
CA LEU A 74 -5.62 -5.63 1.98
C LEU A 74 -6.19 -4.51 2.86
N GLU A 75 -5.85 -4.50 4.14
CA GLU A 75 -6.39 -3.55 5.10
C GLU A 75 -5.50 -2.30 5.22
N PRO A 76 -6.12 -1.10 5.32
CA PRO A 76 -5.37 0.12 5.53
C PRO A 76 -4.58 0.05 6.86
N PRO A 77 -3.44 0.76 6.96
CA PRO A 77 -2.69 0.81 8.20
C PRO A 77 -3.51 1.43 9.33
N GLN A 78 -3.59 0.72 10.46
CA GLN A 78 -4.27 1.18 11.66
C GLN A 78 -3.31 2.09 12.44
N LEU A 79 -3.53 3.41 12.38
CA LEU A 79 -2.82 4.36 13.23
C LEU A 79 -3.73 4.84 14.36
N PRO A 80 -3.14 5.17 15.52
CA PRO A 80 -3.89 5.59 16.71
C PRO A 80 -4.54 6.99 16.61
N VAL A 81 -4.32 7.77 15.54
CA VAL A 81 -5.00 9.07 15.35
C VAL A 81 -5.38 9.25 13.88
N GLN A 82 -6.66 9.51 13.62
CA GLN A 82 -7.18 9.84 12.28
C GLN A 82 -6.74 11.24 11.86
N GLN A 83 -5.66 11.33 11.08
CA GLN A 83 -5.27 12.56 10.39
C GLN A 83 -5.99 12.66 9.03
N PRO A 84 -6.31 13.86 8.51
CA PRO A 84 -6.97 14.02 7.20
C PRO A 84 -6.20 13.38 6.04
N ALA A 85 -4.87 13.32 6.15
CA ALA A 85 -4.03 12.61 5.19
C ALA A 85 -4.32 11.10 5.14
N GLN A 86 -4.87 10.48 6.19
CA GLN A 86 -5.28 9.06 6.13
C GLN A 86 -6.41 8.81 5.13
N ASP A 87 -7.26 9.80 4.85
CA ASP A 87 -8.40 9.62 3.96
C ASP A 87 -7.97 9.14 2.58
N ILE A 88 -6.86 9.65 2.05
CA ILE A 88 -6.39 9.20 0.73
C ILE A 88 -5.88 7.75 0.78
N LEU A 89 -5.16 7.37 1.84
CA LEU A 89 -4.63 6.01 1.95
C LEU A 89 -5.75 5.00 2.16
N ALA A 90 -6.73 5.31 3.02
CA ALA A 90 -7.92 4.48 3.21
C ALA A 90 -8.69 4.28 1.89
N LYS A 91 -8.90 5.36 1.12
CA LYS A 91 -9.54 5.30 -0.21
C LYS A 91 -8.74 4.44 -1.19
N LEU A 92 -7.41 4.52 -1.19
CA LEU A 92 -6.56 3.69 -2.04
C LEU A 92 -6.63 2.20 -1.69
N TYR A 93 -6.70 1.85 -0.39
CA TYR A 93 -6.86 0.46 0.04
C TYR A 93 -8.26 -0.09 -0.29
N LEU A 94 -9.31 0.74 -0.21
CA LEU A 94 -10.64 0.38 -0.68
C LEU A 94 -10.64 0.11 -2.19
N LEU A 95 -10.02 1.00 -2.98
CA LEU A 95 -9.88 0.83 -4.43
C LEU A 95 -9.09 -0.45 -4.75
N MET A 96 -7.95 -0.67 -4.09
CA MET A 96 -7.15 -1.89 -4.24
C MET A 96 -7.98 -3.13 -3.96
N SER A 97 -8.71 -3.17 -2.84
CA SER A 97 -9.56 -4.32 -2.51
C SER A 97 -10.59 -4.59 -3.61
N ARG A 98 -11.27 -3.56 -4.12
CA ARG A 98 -12.25 -3.71 -5.21
C ARG A 98 -11.62 -4.18 -6.51
N VAL A 99 -10.47 -3.63 -6.89
CA VAL A 99 -9.76 -3.99 -8.12
C VAL A 99 -9.27 -5.44 -8.09
N PHE A 100 -8.85 -5.94 -6.93
CA PHE A 100 -8.40 -7.32 -6.76
C PHE A 100 -9.53 -8.32 -6.44
N GLU A 101 -10.74 -7.84 -6.17
CA GLU A 101 -11.94 -8.68 -6.02
C GLU A 101 -12.75 -8.81 -7.31
N VAL A 102 -12.90 -7.72 -8.06
CA VAL A 102 -13.83 -7.64 -9.19
C VAL A 102 -13.14 -7.95 -10.53
N TRP A 103 -11.84 -7.63 -10.66
CA TRP A 103 -11.06 -7.84 -11.89
C TRP A 103 -9.97 -8.89 -11.72
#